data_AF-A0A0G0B8Q2-F1
#
_entry.id   AF-A0A0G0B8Q2-F1
#
_cell.length_a   1.000
_cell.length_b   1.000
_cell.length_c   1.000
_cell.angle_alpha   90.00
_cell.angle_beta   90.00
_cell.angle_gamma   90.00
#
_symmetry.space_group_name_H-M   'P 1'
#
loop_
_entity.id
_entity.type
_entity.pdbx_description
1 polymer ?
#
loop_
_entity_poly.entity_id
_entity_poly.type
_entity_poly.pdbx_seq_one_letter_code
_entity_poly.pdbx_strand_id
1 'polypeptide(L)'
;MKNFTKRFLLILLTLVIFFPVINVFAQDSTQEKKFAISFTGIGCPHCAKVSPKLQEKVKDESLILIEYEIYKNLGNAQTLTEYSENYNLSLGIPQLLFNKENNEVGDSPILDNLDSMINEAEEDSIALSNGKTILFEDLSLNDLKRYPKIYSKDKVAIREKLTTLTNEQNDMIKNFIYSLNVTEALKGLEGKETKVEKVETSSGVITYDHAVSINGWLLQWNGEETITGGGSTDGDTAKEEGSKLSIGKIITLGLADSVNPCALSILALVLISIVTYNPGSRKDVLLAGLSFIVAVLIMYLLYGFLIIKAFEVVESITTIREFLYGKLGINFILGVVAILLGVLGLKDFFAYKPGSVGT
;
A
#
# COMPACT_ATOMS: atom_id res chain seq x y z
N MET A 1 -29.55 73.12 29.49
CA MET A 1 -29.60 71.67 29.16
C MET A 1 -28.97 71.29 27.81
N LYS A 2 -29.12 72.09 26.73
CA LYS A 2 -28.63 71.77 25.37
C LYS A 2 -27.10 71.59 25.23
N ASN A 3 -26.30 72.26 26.05
CA ASN A 3 -24.83 72.16 26.00
C ASN A 3 -24.27 70.98 26.80
N PHE A 4 -25.03 70.47 27.76
CA PHE A 4 -24.64 69.31 28.58
C PHE A 4 -24.82 68.01 27.79
N THR A 5 -25.93 67.89 27.06
CA THR A 5 -26.18 66.75 26.16
C THR A 5 -25.18 66.68 25.02
N LYS A 6 -24.76 67.81 24.41
CA LYS A 6 -23.70 67.80 23.38
C LYS A 6 -22.34 67.37 23.92
N ARG A 7 -21.96 67.80 25.13
CA ARG A 7 -20.69 67.38 25.76
C ARG A 7 -20.72 65.92 26.17
N PHE A 8 -21.85 65.44 26.68
CA PHE A 8 -22.04 64.02 26.99
C PHE A 8 -21.99 63.15 25.73
N LEU A 9 -22.61 63.59 24.63
CA LEU A 9 -22.55 62.89 23.35
C LEU A 9 -21.13 62.84 22.78
N LEU A 10 -20.35 63.91 22.92
CA LEU A 10 -18.96 63.96 22.47
C LEU A 10 -18.05 63.05 23.30
N ILE A 11 -18.24 63.01 24.62
CA ILE A 11 -17.50 62.11 25.51
C ILE A 11 -17.85 60.64 25.20
N LEU A 12 -19.13 60.34 24.98
CA LEU A 12 -19.58 59.00 24.58
C LEU A 12 -18.98 58.58 23.24
N LEU A 13 -18.95 59.49 22.26
CA LEU A 13 -18.36 59.23 20.94
C LEU A 13 -16.84 58.99 21.01
N THR A 14 -16.12 59.72 21.87
CA THR A 14 -14.69 59.48 22.09
C THR A 14 -14.40 58.19 22.87
N LEU A 15 -15.32 57.75 23.75
CA LEU A 15 -15.16 56.51 24.50
C LEU A 15 -15.32 55.26 23.61
N VAL A 16 -16.16 55.34 22.58
CA VAL A 16 -16.37 54.26 21.60
C VAL A 16 -15.14 54.06 20.71
N ILE A 17 -14.36 55.11 20.45
CA ILE A 17 -13.14 55.01 19.62
C ILE A 17 -11.96 54.41 20.41
N PHE A 18 -11.98 54.49 21.74
CA PHE A 18 -10.96 53.93 22.63
C PHE A 18 -11.34 52.57 23.24
N PHE A 19 -12.46 51.98 22.85
CA PHE A 19 -12.77 50.62 23.26
C PHE A 19 -11.75 49.68 22.59
N PRO A 20 -10.91 48.96 23.35
CA PRO A 20 -9.99 48.01 22.75
C PRO A 20 -10.83 47.00 21.98
N VAL A 21 -10.59 46.90 20.67
CA VAL A 21 -11.10 45.81 19.87
C VAL A 21 -10.42 44.57 20.45
N ILE A 22 -11.12 43.89 21.35
CA ILE A 22 -10.72 42.57 21.78
C ILE A 22 -10.79 41.75 20.50
N ASN A 23 -9.64 41.36 19.97
CA ASN A 23 -9.59 40.35 18.93
C ASN A 23 -10.23 39.11 19.55
N VAL A 24 -11.51 38.90 19.25
CA VAL A 24 -12.15 37.61 19.42
C VAL A 24 -11.48 36.75 18.36
N PHE A 25 -10.42 36.07 18.76
CA PHE A 25 -9.93 34.95 17.99
C PHE A 25 -11.12 34.00 17.86
N ALA A 26 -11.55 33.76 16.63
CA ALA A 26 -12.43 32.65 16.35
C ALA A 26 -11.74 31.41 16.91
N GLN A 27 -12.34 30.82 17.94
CA GLN A 27 -11.95 29.53 18.45
C GLN A 27 -12.31 28.57 17.32
N ASP A 28 -11.31 28.09 16.57
CA ASP A 28 -11.50 26.96 15.67
C ASP A 28 -12.17 25.87 16.52
N SER A 29 -13.38 25.49 16.12
CA SER A 29 -14.07 24.37 16.75
C SER A 29 -13.28 23.13 16.38
N THR A 30 -12.34 22.72 17.24
CA THR A 30 -11.74 21.40 17.20
C THR A 30 -12.88 20.40 17.41
N GLN A 31 -13.45 19.91 16.32
CA GLN A 31 -14.34 18.76 16.39
C GLN A 31 -13.48 17.57 16.77
N GLU A 32 -13.56 17.17 18.03
CA GLU A 32 -12.91 15.97 18.54
C GLU A 32 -13.37 14.77 17.68
N LYS A 33 -12.42 13.92 17.25
CA LYS A 33 -12.66 12.85 16.28
C LYS A 33 -12.58 11.50 16.97
N LYS A 34 -13.35 10.53 16.48
CA LYS A 34 -13.31 9.16 17.02
C LYS A 34 -12.49 8.28 16.12
N PHE A 35 -11.61 7.47 16.70
CA PHE A 35 -10.73 6.58 15.95
C PHE A 35 -11.06 5.12 16.24
N ALA A 36 -11.07 4.30 15.19
CA ALA A 36 -11.17 2.85 15.35
C ALA A 36 -10.07 2.12 14.59
N ILE A 37 -9.57 1.05 15.19
CA ILE A 37 -8.74 0.03 14.54
C ILE A 37 -9.67 -1.04 13.96
N SER A 38 -9.50 -1.36 12.68
CA SER A 38 -10.25 -2.44 12.01
C SER A 38 -9.30 -3.45 11.39
N PHE A 39 -9.60 -4.74 11.55
CA PHE A 39 -8.94 -5.82 10.83
C PHE A 39 -9.91 -6.48 9.85
N THR A 40 -9.48 -6.59 8.60
CA THR A 40 -10.35 -7.03 7.50
C THR A 40 -9.60 -7.88 6.47
N GLY A 41 -10.32 -8.42 5.50
CA GLY A 41 -9.76 -9.22 4.40
C GLY A 41 -10.51 -9.00 3.09
N ILE A 42 -9.79 -8.71 2.01
CA ILE A 42 -10.41 -8.59 0.68
C ILE A 42 -10.78 -9.99 0.17
N GLY A 43 -12.07 -10.24 -0.03
CA GLY A 43 -12.62 -11.56 -0.35
C GLY A 43 -13.26 -12.29 0.85
N CYS A 44 -13.21 -11.71 2.05
CA CYS A 44 -13.91 -12.22 3.25
C CYS A 44 -15.41 -11.84 3.21
N PRO A 45 -16.35 -12.80 3.17
CA PRO A 45 -17.79 -12.50 3.08
C PRO A 45 -18.36 -11.71 4.26
N HIS A 46 -17.90 -11.98 5.49
CA HIS A 46 -18.33 -11.26 6.69
C HIS A 46 -17.82 -9.81 6.68
N CYS A 47 -16.56 -9.63 6.28
CA CYS A 47 -15.92 -8.33 6.16
C CYS A 47 -16.60 -7.44 5.10
N ALA A 48 -17.06 -8.05 4.00
CA ALA A 48 -17.82 -7.36 2.95
C ALA A 48 -19.15 -6.78 3.43
N LYS A 49 -19.74 -7.30 4.52
CA LYS A 49 -20.96 -6.75 5.13
C LYS A 49 -20.68 -5.56 6.05
N VAL A 50 -19.55 -5.59 6.77
CA VAL A 50 -19.16 -4.54 7.73
C VAL A 50 -18.57 -3.32 7.02
N SER A 51 -17.71 -3.55 6.04
CA SER A 51 -16.96 -2.50 5.33
C SER A 51 -17.83 -1.34 4.80
N PRO A 52 -19.00 -1.56 4.17
CA PRO A 52 -19.84 -0.46 3.70
C PRO A 52 -20.32 0.46 4.83
N LYS A 53 -20.66 -0.13 6.00
CA LYS A 53 -21.19 0.64 7.14
C LYS A 53 -20.10 1.44 7.83
N LEU A 54 -18.89 0.91 7.95
CA LEU A 54 -17.73 1.67 8.43
C LEU A 54 -17.40 2.83 7.48
N GLN A 55 -17.45 2.60 6.16
CA GLN A 55 -17.18 3.65 5.18
C GLN A 55 -18.28 4.74 5.16
N GLU A 56 -19.52 4.41 5.51
CA GLU A 56 -20.57 5.41 5.75
C GLU A 56 -20.20 6.32 6.93
N LYS A 57 -19.73 5.74 8.05
CA LYS A 57 -19.28 6.47 9.25
C LYS A 57 -18.01 7.29 9.05
N VAL A 58 -17.16 6.87 8.11
CA VAL A 58 -16.02 7.68 7.67
C VAL A 58 -16.51 8.89 6.88
N LYS A 59 -17.46 8.69 5.96
CA LYS A 59 -17.98 9.76 5.08
C LYS A 59 -18.81 10.81 5.81
N ASP A 60 -19.57 10.42 6.84
CA ASP A 60 -20.33 11.35 7.67
C ASP A 60 -19.49 12.02 8.78
N GLU A 61 -18.18 11.78 8.77
CA GLU A 61 -17.18 12.32 9.71
C GLU A 61 -17.32 11.85 11.16
N SER A 62 -18.14 10.83 11.42
CA SER A 62 -18.28 10.23 12.75
C SER A 62 -17.08 9.39 13.17
N LEU A 63 -16.23 8.97 12.22
CA LEU A 63 -15.15 8.02 12.44
C LEU A 63 -13.93 8.26 11.54
N ILE A 64 -12.73 8.26 12.12
CA ILE A 64 -11.47 8.03 11.41
C ILE A 64 -11.12 6.55 11.57
N LEU A 65 -11.01 5.85 10.44
CA LEU A 65 -10.83 4.39 10.43
C LEU A 65 -9.40 4.03 10.06
N ILE A 66 -8.68 3.37 10.98
CA ILE A 66 -7.36 2.78 10.74
C ILE A 66 -7.56 1.28 10.44
N GLU A 67 -7.49 0.93 9.17
CA GLU A 67 -7.79 -0.41 8.65
C GLU A 67 -6.52 -1.19 8.31
N TYR A 68 -6.47 -2.44 8.76
CA TYR A 68 -5.47 -3.43 8.42
C TYR A 68 -6.10 -4.57 7.62
N GLU A 69 -5.77 -4.63 6.33
CA GLU A 69 -6.18 -5.73 5.45
C GLU A 69 -5.15 -6.85 5.54
N ILE A 70 -5.56 -8.10 5.83
CA ILE A 70 -4.64 -9.19 6.15
C ILE A 70 -4.50 -10.27 5.08
N TYR A 71 -5.35 -10.32 4.04
CA TYR A 71 -5.27 -11.37 3.00
C TYR A 71 -4.32 -11.00 1.87
N LYS A 72 -4.36 -9.75 1.39
CA LYS A 72 -3.41 -9.25 0.39
C LYS A 72 -2.14 -8.72 1.03
N ASN A 73 -2.23 -8.13 2.23
CA ASN A 73 -1.07 -7.70 3.00
C ASN A 73 -0.79 -8.63 4.19
N LEU A 74 -0.22 -9.80 3.90
CA LEU A 74 0.08 -10.83 4.90
C LEU A 74 0.91 -10.32 6.10
N GLY A 75 1.71 -9.27 5.90
CA GLY A 75 2.46 -8.62 6.98
C GLY A 75 1.56 -8.09 8.11
N ASN A 76 0.34 -7.67 7.80
CA ASN A 76 -0.64 -7.16 8.77
C ASN A 76 -1.20 -8.26 9.69
N ALA A 77 -1.09 -9.54 9.31
CA ALA A 77 -1.55 -10.65 10.16
C ALA A 77 -0.78 -10.71 11.49
N GLN A 78 0.50 -10.31 11.51
CA GLN A 78 1.26 -10.21 12.75
C GLN A 78 0.73 -9.10 13.66
N THR A 79 0.32 -7.97 13.07
CA THR A 79 -0.30 -6.88 13.82
C THR A 79 -1.63 -7.32 14.41
N LEU A 80 -2.45 -8.09 13.67
CA LEU A 80 -3.66 -8.70 14.22
C LEU A 80 -3.37 -9.55 15.47
N THR A 81 -2.32 -10.39 15.44
CA THR A 81 -1.92 -11.18 16.62
C THR A 81 -1.60 -10.29 17.82
N GLU A 82 -0.80 -9.23 17.64
CA GLU A 82 -0.45 -8.31 18.73
C GLU A 82 -1.68 -7.63 19.35
N TYR A 83 -2.60 -7.13 18.52
CA TYR A 83 -3.84 -6.53 19.03
C TYR A 83 -4.71 -7.60 19.73
N SER A 84 -4.80 -8.80 19.17
CA SER A 84 -5.62 -9.87 19.75
C SER A 84 -5.13 -10.29 21.13
N GLU A 85 -3.81 -10.38 21.32
CA GLU A 85 -3.19 -10.70 22.61
C GLU A 85 -3.38 -9.59 23.64
N ASN A 86 -3.23 -8.31 23.25
CA ASN A 86 -3.27 -7.20 24.20
C ASN A 86 -4.68 -6.71 24.54
N TYR A 87 -5.64 -6.91 23.63
CA TYR A 87 -7.05 -6.50 23.78
C TYR A 87 -8.01 -7.68 23.97
N ASN A 88 -7.50 -8.91 24.16
CA ASN A 88 -8.28 -10.14 24.35
C ASN A 88 -9.27 -10.42 23.20
N LEU A 89 -8.88 -10.11 21.96
CA LEU A 89 -9.69 -10.40 20.77
C LEU A 89 -9.41 -11.82 20.27
N SER A 90 -10.34 -12.38 19.49
CA SER A 90 -10.05 -13.59 18.71
C SER A 90 -9.07 -13.30 17.57
N LEU A 91 -8.66 -14.29 16.77
CA LEU A 91 -7.91 -14.06 15.52
C LEU A 91 -8.83 -13.98 14.29
N GLY A 92 -10.15 -14.04 14.48
CA GLY A 92 -11.13 -13.99 13.41
C GLY A 92 -11.36 -12.56 12.91
N ILE A 93 -11.61 -12.39 11.62
CA ILE A 93 -12.00 -11.12 10.99
C ILE A 93 -13.47 -11.18 10.52
N PRO A 94 -14.20 -10.05 10.44
CA PRO A 94 -13.76 -8.68 10.74
C PRO A 94 -13.63 -8.41 12.25
N GLN A 95 -12.81 -7.43 12.61
CA GLN A 95 -12.70 -6.88 13.96
C GLN A 95 -12.82 -5.37 13.93
N LEU A 96 -13.42 -4.80 14.97
CA LEU A 96 -13.47 -3.36 15.21
C LEU A 96 -13.14 -3.08 16.68
N LEU A 97 -12.23 -2.15 16.91
CA LEU A 97 -11.70 -1.82 18.24
C LEU A 97 -11.57 -0.31 18.39
N PHE A 98 -12.15 0.23 19.46
CA PHE A 98 -11.87 1.59 19.94
C PHE A 98 -10.92 1.55 21.15
N ASN A 99 -11.19 0.66 22.10
CA ASN A 99 -10.37 0.41 23.28
C ASN A 99 -10.64 -0.99 23.86
N LYS A 100 -10.01 -1.32 24.99
CA LYS A 100 -10.05 -2.67 25.58
C LYS A 100 -11.45 -3.11 26.02
N GLU A 101 -12.32 -2.19 26.35
CA GLU A 101 -13.69 -2.46 26.80
C GLU A 101 -14.69 -2.32 25.64
N ASN A 102 -14.37 -1.54 24.62
CA ASN A 102 -15.20 -1.25 23.45
C ASN A 102 -14.56 -1.83 22.18
N ASN A 103 -14.85 -3.12 21.96
CA ASN A 103 -14.42 -3.89 20.79
C ASN A 103 -15.40 -4.99 20.45
N GLU A 104 -15.45 -5.34 19.17
CA GLU A 104 -16.33 -6.39 18.64
C GLU A 104 -15.63 -7.22 17.56
N VAL A 105 -16.00 -8.50 17.47
CA VAL A 105 -15.47 -9.44 16.49
C VAL A 105 -16.61 -10.17 15.77
N GLY A 106 -16.53 -10.21 14.44
CA GLY A 106 -17.56 -10.78 13.57
C GLY A 106 -18.49 -9.73 12.98
N ASP A 107 -19.21 -10.09 11.91
CA ASP A 107 -20.07 -9.14 11.20
C ASP A 107 -21.28 -8.69 12.01
N SER A 108 -22.01 -9.62 12.63
CA SER A 108 -23.26 -9.31 13.33
C SER A 108 -23.04 -8.44 14.57
N PRO A 109 -22.11 -8.78 15.50
CA PRO A 109 -21.87 -7.94 16.68
C PRO A 109 -21.39 -6.52 16.32
N ILE A 110 -20.50 -6.40 15.33
CA ILE A 110 -20.05 -5.09 14.85
C ILE A 110 -21.22 -4.28 14.28
N LEU A 111 -22.04 -4.87 13.41
CA LEU A 111 -23.15 -4.16 12.77
C LEU A 111 -24.25 -3.77 13.76
N ASP A 112 -24.56 -4.63 14.73
CA ASP A 112 -25.62 -4.41 15.72
C ASP A 112 -25.22 -3.32 16.73
N ASN A 113 -23.92 -3.20 17.06
CA ASN A 113 -23.42 -2.30 18.09
C ASN A 113 -22.70 -1.04 17.55
N LEU A 114 -22.44 -0.93 16.24
CA LEU A 114 -21.56 0.12 15.67
C LEU A 114 -21.88 1.54 16.15
N ASP A 115 -23.16 1.93 16.12
CA ASP A 115 -23.56 3.28 16.54
C ASP A 115 -23.32 3.50 18.04
N SER A 116 -23.56 2.49 18.89
CA SER A 116 -23.28 2.56 20.33
C SER A 116 -21.79 2.63 20.59
N MET A 117 -21.01 1.78 19.91
CA MET A 117 -19.55 1.74 20.02
C MET A 117 -18.95 3.10 19.66
N ILE A 118 -19.40 3.73 18.57
CA ILE A 118 -18.96 5.08 18.20
C ILE A 118 -19.40 6.07 19.27
N ASN A 119 -20.65 6.07 19.72
CA ASN A 119 -21.12 7.04 20.70
C ASN A 119 -20.37 6.96 22.04
N GLU A 120 -20.01 5.76 22.49
CA GLU A 120 -19.29 5.50 23.75
C GLU A 120 -17.77 5.65 23.61
N ALA A 121 -17.23 5.76 22.39
CA ALA A 121 -15.81 5.93 22.17
C ALA A 121 -15.31 7.28 22.72
N GLU A 122 -14.20 7.22 23.45
CA GLU A 122 -13.48 8.40 23.94
C GLU A 122 -12.87 9.17 22.76
N GLU A 123 -13.13 10.46 22.71
CA GLU A 123 -12.71 11.31 21.60
C GLU A 123 -11.18 11.46 21.58
N ASP A 124 -10.63 11.53 20.38
CA ASP A 124 -9.19 11.59 20.07
C ASP A 124 -8.33 10.45 20.65
N SER A 125 -8.94 9.40 21.20
CA SER A 125 -8.24 8.24 21.74
C SER A 125 -7.92 7.21 20.66
N ILE A 126 -6.73 6.61 20.71
CA ILE A 126 -6.25 5.61 19.75
C ILE A 126 -5.64 4.42 20.48
N ALA A 127 -6.18 3.24 20.20
CA ALA A 127 -5.63 1.96 20.62
C ALA A 127 -4.40 1.58 19.77
N LEU A 128 -3.27 1.27 20.43
CA LEU A 128 -2.04 0.82 19.79
C LEU A 128 -1.80 -0.68 19.98
N SER A 129 -1.03 -1.31 19.09
CA SER A 129 -0.82 -2.77 19.12
C SER A 129 -0.18 -3.29 20.41
N ASN A 130 0.46 -2.43 21.21
CA ASN A 130 1.08 -2.74 22.50
C ASN A 130 0.11 -2.71 23.70
N GLY A 131 -1.20 -2.51 23.46
CA GLY A 131 -2.23 -2.46 24.50
C GLY A 131 -2.42 -1.10 25.17
N LYS A 132 -1.67 -0.07 24.77
CA LYS A 132 -1.86 1.29 25.27
C LYS A 132 -2.92 2.03 24.45
N THR A 133 -3.69 2.86 25.13
CA THR A 133 -4.50 3.90 24.51
C THR A 133 -3.79 5.24 24.70
N ILE A 134 -3.64 6.00 23.62
CA ILE A 134 -3.01 7.32 23.62
C ILE A 134 -3.93 8.36 23.00
N LEU A 135 -3.66 9.64 23.23
CA LEU A 135 -4.34 10.72 22.52
C LEU A 135 -3.74 10.93 21.13
N PHE A 136 -4.54 11.42 20.19
CA PHE A 136 -4.12 11.69 18.82
C PHE A 136 -2.96 12.70 18.75
N GLU A 137 -2.95 13.69 19.63
CA GLU A 137 -1.85 14.65 19.74
C GLU A 137 -0.50 13.95 19.98
N ASP A 138 -0.48 12.90 20.81
CA ASP A 138 0.70 12.13 21.16
C ASP A 138 1.05 11.03 20.13
N LEU A 139 0.19 10.76 19.15
CA LEU A 139 0.42 9.72 18.16
C LEU A 139 1.65 10.03 17.29
N SER A 140 2.59 9.08 17.23
CA SER A 140 3.52 8.94 16.11
C SER A 140 3.01 7.89 15.14
N LEU A 141 2.91 8.25 13.85
CA LEU A 141 2.56 7.32 12.78
C LEU A 141 3.61 6.21 12.60
N ASN A 142 4.81 6.39 13.14
CA ASN A 142 5.83 5.34 13.20
C ASN A 142 5.44 4.19 14.15
N ASP A 143 4.57 4.44 15.13
CA ASP A 143 4.12 3.44 16.11
C ASP A 143 3.07 2.49 15.52
N LEU A 144 2.35 2.92 14.48
CA LEU A 144 1.47 2.06 13.71
C LEU A 144 2.31 1.01 12.97
N LYS A 145 2.05 -0.27 13.27
CA LYS A 145 2.83 -1.38 12.69
C LYS A 145 2.41 -1.66 11.25
N ARG A 146 3.33 -2.19 10.44
CA ARG A 146 3.02 -2.76 9.12
C ARG A 146 2.35 -1.75 8.17
N TYR A 147 1.24 -2.10 7.52
CA TYR A 147 0.68 -1.38 6.38
C TYR A 147 -0.78 -1.00 6.63
N PRO A 148 -1.05 -0.03 7.54
CA PRO A 148 -2.39 0.50 7.74
C PRO A 148 -2.85 1.37 6.56
N LYS A 149 -4.16 1.46 6.40
CA LYS A 149 -4.86 2.51 5.65
C LYS A 149 -5.68 3.33 6.62
N ILE A 150 -5.54 4.65 6.60
CA ILE A 150 -6.28 5.57 7.48
C ILE A 150 -7.27 6.32 6.61
N TYR A 151 -8.55 6.07 6.78
CA TYR A 151 -9.62 6.75 6.05
C TYR A 151 -10.21 7.87 6.90
N SER A 152 -10.42 9.03 6.30
CA SER A 152 -11.03 10.20 6.94
C SER A 152 -11.84 10.97 5.90
N LYS A 153 -13.19 10.92 5.98
CA LYS A 153 -14.12 11.57 5.06
C LYS A 153 -13.83 11.26 3.57
N ASP A 154 -13.22 12.21 2.89
CA ASP A 154 -12.88 12.26 1.47
C ASP A 154 -11.39 11.99 1.20
N LYS A 155 -10.65 11.59 2.24
CA LYS A 155 -9.20 11.39 2.25
C LYS A 155 -8.83 9.98 2.70
N VAL A 156 -7.66 9.52 2.25
CA VAL A 156 -7.02 8.31 2.75
C VAL A 156 -5.51 8.48 2.81
N ALA A 157 -4.91 7.99 3.89
CA ALA A 157 -3.46 7.85 4.03
C ALA A 157 -3.10 6.36 4.04
N ILE A 158 -2.25 5.92 3.12
CA ILE A 158 -1.89 4.51 2.93
C ILE A 158 -0.40 4.35 3.17
N ARG A 159 0.01 3.49 4.11
CA ARG A 159 1.42 3.15 4.26
C ARG A 159 1.82 2.07 3.27
N GLU A 160 2.63 2.43 2.29
CA GLU A 160 3.13 1.53 1.24
C GLU A 160 4.48 0.90 1.59
N LYS A 161 5.30 1.62 2.37
CA LYS A 161 6.67 1.20 2.71
C LYS A 161 6.97 1.40 4.20
N LEU A 162 7.80 0.51 4.75
CA LEU A 162 8.29 0.61 6.13
C LEU A 162 9.49 1.56 6.19
N THR A 163 9.18 2.84 6.20
CA THR A 163 10.09 3.97 6.40
C THR A 163 9.87 4.60 7.77
N THR A 164 10.86 5.34 8.25
CA THR A 164 10.74 6.17 9.46
C THR A 164 10.45 7.60 9.04
N LEU A 165 9.33 8.14 9.48
CA LEU A 165 8.93 9.53 9.26
C LEU A 165 9.73 10.47 10.16
N THR A 166 10.08 11.64 9.63
CA THR A 166 10.53 12.78 10.45
C THR A 166 9.34 13.40 11.19
N ASN A 167 9.60 14.23 12.20
CA ASN A 167 8.53 14.92 12.94
C ASN A 167 7.67 15.79 12.01
N GLU A 168 8.29 16.54 11.10
CA GLU A 168 7.57 17.36 10.11
C GLU A 168 6.66 16.52 9.21
N GLN A 169 7.15 15.39 8.68
CA GLN A 169 6.35 14.49 7.85
C GLN A 169 5.22 13.82 8.64
N ASN A 170 5.48 13.47 9.90
CA ASN A 170 4.48 12.94 10.80
C ASN A 170 3.35 13.95 11.02
N ASP A 171 3.68 15.21 11.28
CA ASP A 171 2.72 16.28 11.52
C ASP A 171 1.93 16.62 10.25
N MET A 172 2.58 16.61 9.08
CA MET A 172 1.90 16.77 7.78
C MET A 172 0.83 15.69 7.55
N ILE A 173 1.18 14.41 7.77
CA ILE A 173 0.22 13.31 7.55
C ILE A 173 -0.87 13.34 8.63
N LYS A 174 -0.54 13.68 9.89
CA LYS A 174 -1.53 13.85 10.97
C LYS A 174 -2.51 14.97 10.67
N ASN A 175 -2.03 16.12 10.21
CA ASN A 175 -2.89 17.20 9.74
C ASN A 175 -3.80 16.71 8.61
N PHE A 176 -3.23 16.03 7.61
CA PHE A 176 -3.99 15.50 6.48
C PHE A 176 -5.17 14.59 6.89
N ILE A 177 -4.99 13.70 7.88
CA ILE A 177 -6.06 12.80 8.34
C ILE A 177 -7.06 13.48 9.28
N TYR A 178 -6.65 14.50 10.05
CA TYR A 178 -7.48 15.13 11.07
C TYR A 178 -8.31 16.30 10.54
N SER A 179 -7.80 17.04 9.55
CA SER A 179 -8.46 18.24 9.02
C SER A 179 -9.84 17.96 8.42
N LEU A 180 -10.78 18.86 8.69
CA LEU A 180 -12.18 18.78 8.23
C LEU A 180 -12.31 18.90 6.72
N ASN A 181 -11.48 19.76 6.13
CA ASN A 181 -11.53 20.13 4.73
C ASN A 181 -10.17 19.90 4.07
N VAL A 182 -10.21 19.58 2.77
CA VAL A 182 -9.01 19.32 1.96
C VAL A 182 -8.05 20.52 1.98
N THR A 183 -8.56 21.75 1.90
CA THR A 183 -7.72 22.96 1.93
C THR A 183 -6.80 23.03 3.14
N GLU A 184 -7.33 22.68 4.31
CA GLU A 184 -6.58 22.66 5.55
C GLU A 184 -5.63 21.44 5.61
N ALA A 185 -6.09 20.29 5.12
CA ALA A 185 -5.30 19.06 5.02
C ALA A 185 -4.05 19.25 4.12
N LEU A 186 -4.16 20.07 3.07
CA LEU A 186 -3.09 20.35 2.13
C LEU A 186 -2.18 21.52 2.56
N LYS A 187 -2.54 22.27 3.60
CA LYS A 187 -1.78 23.44 4.04
C LYS A 187 -0.41 23.01 4.59
N GLY A 188 0.65 23.40 3.89
CA GLY A 188 2.03 23.02 4.25
C GLY A 188 2.37 21.57 3.90
N LEU A 189 1.54 20.90 3.09
CA LEU A 189 1.82 19.54 2.63
C LEU A 189 2.89 19.57 1.54
N GLU A 190 4.07 19.08 1.85
CA GLU A 190 5.16 18.93 0.89
C GLU A 190 5.38 17.45 0.56
N GLY A 191 5.23 17.10 -0.70
CA GLY A 191 5.40 15.73 -1.15
C GLY A 191 5.50 15.61 -2.66
N LYS A 192 5.77 14.40 -3.14
CA LYS A 192 5.88 14.12 -4.57
C LYS A 192 4.50 13.83 -5.13
N GLU A 193 3.96 14.70 -5.98
CA GLU A 193 2.75 14.39 -6.74
C GLU A 193 2.94 13.04 -7.46
N THR A 194 1.95 12.17 -7.30
CA THR A 194 1.99 10.81 -7.83
C THR A 194 0.64 10.46 -8.42
N LYS A 195 0.59 9.31 -9.09
CA LYS A 195 -0.67 8.81 -9.64
C LYS A 195 -1.55 8.29 -8.52
N VAL A 196 -2.84 8.56 -8.68
CA VAL A 196 -3.89 7.94 -7.88
C VAL A 196 -3.83 6.42 -8.01
N GLU A 197 -3.92 5.74 -6.88
CA GLU A 197 -4.10 4.30 -6.80
C GLU A 197 -5.52 3.92 -6.40
N LYS A 198 -6.02 2.85 -7.01
CA LYS A 198 -7.34 2.29 -6.67
C LYS A 198 -7.27 1.62 -5.30
N VAL A 199 -8.05 2.13 -4.35
CA VAL A 199 -8.07 1.59 -2.99
C VAL A 199 -9.10 0.48 -2.91
N GLU A 200 -8.63 -0.75 -2.98
CA GLU A 200 -9.46 -1.92 -2.78
C GLU A 200 -9.81 -2.09 -1.29
N THR A 201 -11.09 -2.34 -1.03
CA THR A 201 -11.67 -2.65 0.28
C THR A 201 -12.42 -3.98 0.21
N SER A 202 -12.87 -4.52 1.34
CA SER A 202 -13.70 -5.74 1.35
C SER A 202 -15.07 -5.56 0.69
N SER A 203 -15.52 -4.32 0.49
CA SER A 203 -16.82 -3.99 -0.11
C SER A 203 -16.74 -3.48 -1.55
N GLY A 204 -15.54 -3.20 -2.06
CA GLY A 204 -15.37 -2.71 -3.43
C GLY A 204 -14.07 -1.96 -3.66
N VAL A 205 -14.13 -1.00 -4.57
CA VAL A 205 -12.98 -0.15 -4.94
C VAL A 205 -13.37 1.30 -4.73
N ILE A 206 -12.56 2.02 -3.97
CA ILE A 206 -12.66 3.47 -3.80
C ILE A 206 -11.60 4.12 -4.68
N THR A 207 -11.98 5.18 -5.38
CA THR A 207 -11.10 5.99 -6.23
C THR A 207 -10.98 7.39 -5.66
N TYR A 208 -9.82 7.99 -5.88
CA TYR A 208 -9.52 9.36 -5.51
C TYR A 208 -9.15 10.20 -6.73
N ASP A 209 -9.21 11.51 -6.63
CA ASP A 209 -8.89 12.41 -7.76
C ASP A 209 -7.41 12.83 -7.74
N HIS A 210 -6.84 12.95 -6.54
CA HIS A 210 -5.50 13.47 -6.34
C HIS A 210 -4.69 12.56 -5.42
N ALA A 211 -3.36 12.58 -5.59
CA ALA A 211 -2.45 11.79 -4.78
C ALA A 211 -1.08 12.46 -4.61
N VAL A 212 -0.52 12.34 -3.40
CA VAL A 212 0.85 12.77 -3.07
C VAL A 212 1.54 11.68 -2.26
N SER A 213 2.82 11.44 -2.54
CA SER A 213 3.65 10.52 -1.78
C SER A 213 4.57 11.27 -0.83
N ILE A 214 4.58 10.84 0.44
CA ILE A 214 5.43 11.36 1.50
C ILE A 214 6.13 10.18 2.17
N ASN A 215 7.42 9.99 1.86
CA ASN A 215 8.31 9.04 2.53
C ASN A 215 7.66 7.67 2.85
N GLY A 216 7.15 6.97 1.83
CA GLY A 216 6.54 5.65 1.98
C GLY A 216 5.06 5.64 2.37
N TRP A 217 4.44 6.81 2.50
CA TRP A 217 3.00 7.00 2.58
C TRP A 217 2.44 7.57 1.28
N LEU A 218 1.28 7.08 0.87
CA LEU A 218 0.48 7.58 -0.23
C LEU A 218 -0.77 8.24 0.35
N LEU A 219 -0.88 9.56 0.18
CA LEU A 219 -2.05 10.33 0.60
C LEU A 219 -2.91 10.61 -0.63
N GLN A 220 -4.19 10.30 -0.56
CA GLN A 220 -5.13 10.52 -1.67
C GLN A 220 -6.40 11.21 -1.18
N TRP A 221 -6.98 12.08 -2.02
CA TRP A 221 -8.18 12.84 -1.66
C TRP A 221 -9.05 13.15 -2.87
N ASN A 222 -10.31 13.51 -2.59
CA ASN A 222 -11.26 14.06 -3.55
C ASN A 222 -11.47 15.55 -3.26
N GLY A 223 -11.61 16.40 -4.28
CA GLY A 223 -11.84 17.84 -4.12
C GLY A 223 -11.05 18.67 -5.13
N GLU A 224 -11.42 19.94 -5.33
CA GLU A 224 -10.91 20.77 -6.43
C GLU A 224 -9.48 21.30 -6.24
N GLU A 225 -8.88 21.12 -5.07
CA GLU A 225 -7.62 21.76 -4.72
C GLU A 225 -6.41 20.85 -4.96
N THR A 226 -5.48 21.37 -5.76
CA THR A 226 -4.15 20.80 -6.01
C THR A 226 -3.08 21.52 -5.18
N ILE A 227 -1.99 20.84 -4.84
CA ILE A 227 -0.89 21.40 -4.05
C ILE A 227 -0.25 22.56 -4.83
N THR A 228 -0.54 23.80 -4.45
CA THR A 228 0.08 25.00 -5.06
C THR A 228 1.41 25.30 -4.38
N GLY A 229 2.49 24.71 -4.88
CA GLY A 229 3.85 25.18 -4.56
C GLY A 229 4.94 24.12 -4.62
N GLY A 230 5.85 24.25 -5.60
CA GLY A 230 7.23 23.78 -5.45
C GLY A 230 7.74 22.76 -6.47
N GLY A 231 8.22 23.26 -7.62
CA GLY A 231 9.40 22.69 -8.29
C GLY A 231 9.20 21.45 -9.14
N SER A 232 8.96 21.66 -10.43
CA SER A 232 9.29 20.69 -11.47
C SER A 232 10.80 20.41 -11.44
N THR A 233 11.19 19.26 -10.93
CA THR A 233 12.49 18.64 -11.21
C THR A 233 12.24 17.33 -11.94
N ASP A 234 12.47 17.39 -13.25
CA ASP A 234 12.80 16.25 -14.10
C ASP A 234 13.87 15.39 -13.40
N GLY A 235 13.61 14.09 -13.26
CA GLY A 235 14.49 13.21 -12.52
C GLY A 235 14.00 11.77 -12.43
N ASP A 236 14.18 11.06 -13.54
CA ASP A 236 14.27 9.62 -13.72
C ASP A 236 13.08 8.71 -13.34
N THR A 237 12.49 8.18 -14.41
CA THR A 237 11.48 7.13 -14.45
C THR A 237 12.05 5.79 -14.00
N ALA A 238 11.82 5.43 -12.73
CA ALA A 238 11.69 4.03 -12.33
C ALA A 238 10.19 3.73 -12.15
N LYS A 239 9.57 3.23 -13.23
CA LYS A 239 8.18 2.73 -13.23
C LYS A 239 8.14 1.35 -12.57
N GLU A 240 7.62 1.27 -11.36
CA GLU A 240 6.94 0.06 -10.89
C GLU A 240 5.51 0.43 -10.48
N GLU A 241 4.57 0.16 -11.38
CA GLU A 241 3.14 0.19 -11.08
C GLU A 241 2.65 -1.25 -10.96
N GLY A 242 1.96 -1.57 -9.88
CA GLY A 242 1.00 -2.67 -9.86
C GLY A 242 -0.24 -2.27 -10.64
N SER A 243 -0.29 -2.57 -11.93
CA SER A 243 -1.51 -2.38 -12.74
C SER A 243 -1.54 -3.45 -13.82
N LYS A 244 -2.72 -4.06 -14.00
CA LYS A 244 -3.09 -5.02 -15.07
C LYS A 244 -2.06 -5.00 -16.18
N LEU A 245 -1.33 -6.10 -16.35
CA LEU A 245 -0.23 -6.28 -17.32
C LEU A 245 -0.50 -5.45 -18.59
N SER A 246 0.00 -4.22 -18.59
CA SER A 246 -0.07 -3.37 -19.77
C SER A 246 0.75 -4.08 -20.82
N ILE A 247 0.27 -4.16 -22.06
CA ILE A 247 1.04 -4.71 -23.18
C ILE A 247 2.46 -4.14 -23.18
N GLY A 248 2.62 -2.86 -22.79
CA GLY A 248 3.93 -2.23 -22.62
C GLY A 248 4.81 -2.92 -21.57
N LYS A 249 4.30 -3.29 -20.39
CA LYS A 249 5.07 -4.02 -19.37
C LYS A 249 5.46 -5.42 -19.87
N ILE A 250 4.55 -6.14 -20.51
CA ILE A 250 4.85 -7.46 -21.10
C ILE A 250 5.98 -7.33 -22.12
N ILE A 251 5.91 -6.33 -23.00
CA ILE A 251 6.94 -6.07 -24.01
C ILE A 251 8.26 -5.70 -23.31
N THR A 252 8.26 -4.81 -22.33
CA THR A 252 9.49 -4.41 -21.62
C THR A 252 10.12 -5.58 -20.87
N LEU A 253 9.32 -6.40 -20.19
CA LEU A 253 9.79 -7.61 -19.48
C LEU A 253 10.35 -8.65 -20.47
N GLY A 254 9.67 -8.87 -21.60
CA GLY A 254 10.14 -9.77 -22.65
C GLY A 254 11.43 -9.27 -23.32
N LEU A 255 11.56 -7.95 -23.51
CA LEU A 255 12.79 -7.34 -24.02
C LEU A 255 13.96 -7.49 -23.03
N ALA A 256 13.70 -7.35 -21.73
CA ALA A 256 14.72 -7.57 -20.70
C ALA A 256 15.20 -9.03 -20.68
N ASP A 257 14.29 -10.00 -20.74
CA ASP A 257 14.65 -11.44 -20.78
C ASP A 257 15.31 -11.86 -22.12
N SER A 258 15.04 -11.13 -23.21
CA SER A 258 15.75 -11.35 -24.49
C SER A 258 17.26 -11.06 -24.39
N VAL A 259 17.69 -10.26 -23.41
CA VAL A 259 19.11 -9.99 -23.09
C VAL A 259 19.60 -10.92 -21.97
N ASN A 260 19.07 -12.13 -21.90
CA ASN A 260 19.56 -13.17 -21.00
C ASN A 260 20.80 -13.86 -21.60
N PRO A 261 21.97 -13.84 -20.92
CA PRO A 261 23.19 -14.44 -21.45
C PRO A 261 23.02 -15.92 -21.79
N CYS A 262 22.15 -16.65 -21.08
CA CYS A 262 21.86 -18.06 -21.37
C CYS A 262 21.17 -18.25 -22.73
N ALA A 263 20.15 -17.42 -23.02
CA ALA A 263 19.41 -17.49 -24.28
C ALA A 263 20.29 -17.11 -25.48
N LEU A 264 21.13 -16.08 -25.31
CA LEU A 264 22.11 -15.67 -26.33
C LEU A 264 23.15 -16.75 -26.60
N SER A 265 23.66 -17.43 -25.56
CA SER A 265 24.63 -18.52 -25.72
C SER A 265 24.05 -19.72 -26.48
N ILE A 266 22.82 -20.14 -26.17
CA ILE A 266 22.17 -21.25 -26.87
C ILE A 266 21.89 -20.89 -28.33
N LEU A 267 21.33 -19.70 -28.58
CA LEU A 267 21.07 -19.23 -29.94
C LEU A 267 22.37 -19.14 -30.76
N ALA A 268 23.44 -18.60 -30.16
CA ALA A 268 24.75 -18.53 -30.79
C ALA A 268 25.30 -19.92 -31.13
N LEU A 269 25.22 -20.89 -30.21
CA LEU A 269 25.67 -22.26 -30.46
C LEU A 269 24.92 -22.88 -31.65
N VAL A 270 23.60 -22.75 -31.69
CA VAL A 270 22.77 -23.27 -32.78
C VAL A 270 23.13 -22.61 -34.11
N LEU A 271 23.26 -21.29 -34.14
CA LEU A 271 23.60 -20.56 -35.37
C LEU A 271 25.03 -20.88 -35.85
N ILE A 272 26.00 -20.98 -34.94
CA ILE A 272 27.38 -21.38 -35.26
C ILE A 272 27.40 -22.79 -35.84
N SER A 273 26.66 -23.73 -35.26
CA SER A 273 26.54 -25.10 -35.76
C SER A 273 26.02 -25.13 -37.21
N ILE A 274 24.98 -24.35 -37.49
CA ILE A 274 24.33 -24.32 -38.82
C ILE A 274 25.21 -23.62 -39.86
N VAL A 275 25.85 -22.51 -39.51
CA VAL A 275 26.81 -21.80 -40.38
C VAL A 275 28.03 -22.66 -40.69
N THR A 276 28.50 -23.45 -39.71
CA THR A 276 29.64 -24.35 -39.88
C THR A 276 29.28 -25.56 -40.76
N TYR A 277 28.05 -26.05 -40.68
CA TYR A 277 27.59 -27.21 -41.44
C TYR A 277 27.20 -26.87 -42.89
N ASN A 278 26.61 -25.68 -43.14
CA ASN A 278 26.20 -25.20 -44.47
C ASN A 278 26.78 -23.80 -44.77
N PRO A 279 28.06 -23.70 -45.16
CA PRO A 279 28.69 -22.42 -45.44
C PRO A 279 28.12 -21.79 -46.72
N GLY A 280 27.55 -20.59 -46.60
CA GLY A 280 27.21 -19.72 -47.75
C GLY A 280 25.72 -19.44 -47.98
N SER A 281 24.79 -20.16 -47.36
CA SER A 281 23.35 -19.95 -47.54
C SER A 281 22.74 -19.08 -46.42
N ARG A 282 22.84 -17.75 -46.57
CA ARG A 282 22.25 -16.77 -45.62
C ARG A 282 20.76 -17.00 -45.34
N LYS A 283 20.02 -17.55 -46.31
CA LYS A 283 18.60 -17.88 -46.19
C LYS A 283 18.37 -19.04 -45.22
N ASP A 284 19.23 -20.05 -45.22
CA ASP A 284 19.07 -21.24 -44.37
C ASP A 284 19.38 -20.90 -42.91
N VAL A 285 20.37 -20.02 -42.69
CA VAL A 285 20.68 -19.48 -41.36
C VAL A 285 19.50 -18.68 -40.79
N LEU A 286 18.87 -17.83 -41.60
CA LEU A 286 17.70 -17.05 -41.19
C LEU A 286 16.48 -17.95 -40.91
N LEU A 287 16.22 -18.95 -41.78
CA LEU A 287 15.12 -19.89 -41.60
C LEU A 287 15.30 -20.77 -40.37
N ALA A 288 16.52 -21.20 -40.08
CA ALA A 288 16.83 -21.95 -38.88
C ALA A 288 16.62 -21.12 -37.61
N GLY A 289 17.10 -19.87 -37.60
CA GLY A 289 16.86 -18.94 -36.49
C GLY A 289 15.38 -18.70 -36.25
N LEU A 290 14.60 -18.50 -37.32
CA LEU A 290 13.14 -18.31 -37.22
C LEU A 290 12.42 -19.57 -36.72
N SER A 291 12.84 -20.75 -37.19
CA SER A 291 12.29 -22.03 -36.73
C SER A 291 12.57 -22.26 -35.24
N PHE A 292 13.78 -21.90 -34.78
CA PHE A 292 14.14 -21.95 -33.37
C PHE A 292 13.27 -21.00 -32.52
N ILE A 293 13.07 -19.75 -32.95
CA ILE A 293 12.21 -18.77 -32.25
C ILE A 293 10.76 -19.30 -32.14
N VAL A 294 10.20 -19.83 -33.24
CA VAL A 294 8.85 -20.38 -33.24
C VAL A 294 8.73 -21.58 -32.29
N ALA A 295 9.72 -22.48 -32.29
CA ALA A 295 9.73 -23.63 -31.39
C ALA A 295 9.78 -23.21 -29.91
N VAL A 296 10.63 -22.24 -29.56
CA VAL A 296 10.71 -21.69 -28.19
C VAL A 296 9.41 -21.02 -27.79
N LEU A 297 8.79 -20.24 -28.67
CA LEU A 297 7.52 -19.56 -28.40
C LEU A 297 6.39 -20.56 -28.13
N ILE A 298 6.26 -21.61 -28.93
CA ILE A 298 5.26 -22.67 -28.72
C ILE A 298 5.52 -23.39 -27.39
N MET A 299 6.78 -23.76 -27.11
CA MET A 299 7.14 -24.43 -25.88
C MET A 299 6.86 -23.57 -24.64
N TYR A 300 7.18 -22.27 -24.67
CA TYR A 300 6.91 -21.36 -23.55
C TYR A 300 5.42 -21.14 -23.33
N LEU A 301 4.62 -21.08 -24.40
CA LEU A 301 3.16 -21.03 -24.30
C LEU A 301 2.62 -22.29 -23.60
N LEU A 302 3.06 -23.47 -24.04
CA LEU A 302 2.65 -24.76 -23.47
C LEU A 302 3.08 -24.90 -22.01
N TYR A 303 4.32 -24.53 -21.69
CA TYR A 303 4.83 -24.53 -20.32
C TYR A 303 4.07 -23.55 -19.44
N GLY A 304 3.79 -22.34 -19.91
CA GLY A 304 2.97 -21.39 -19.17
C GLY A 304 1.60 -21.98 -18.80
N PHE A 305 0.91 -22.58 -19.77
CA PHE A 305 -0.38 -23.24 -19.53
C PHE A 305 -0.27 -24.42 -18.55
N LEU A 306 0.73 -25.29 -18.75
CA LEU A 306 0.95 -26.47 -17.91
C LEU A 306 1.29 -26.08 -16.47
N ILE A 307 2.17 -25.09 -16.30
CA ILE A 307 2.61 -24.59 -14.99
C ILE A 307 1.42 -23.97 -14.24
N ILE A 308 0.62 -23.11 -14.89
CA ILE A 308 -0.56 -22.50 -14.25
C ILE A 308 -1.52 -23.58 -13.77
N LYS A 309 -1.81 -24.58 -14.61
CA LYS A 309 -2.70 -25.70 -14.24
C LYS A 309 -2.12 -26.58 -13.14
N ALA A 310 -0.82 -26.82 -13.16
CA ALA A 310 -0.14 -27.57 -12.11
C ALA A 310 -0.21 -26.83 -10.77
N PHE A 311 0.03 -25.52 -10.74
CA PHE A 311 -0.08 -24.71 -9.52
C PHE A 311 -1.51 -24.66 -8.97
N GLU A 312 -2.53 -24.50 -9.83
CA GLU A 312 -3.94 -24.51 -9.43
C GLU A 312 -4.34 -25.82 -8.73
N VAL A 313 -3.88 -26.97 -9.25
CA VAL A 313 -4.10 -28.29 -8.63
C VAL A 313 -3.36 -28.42 -7.31
N VAL A 314 -2.12 -27.93 -7.26
CA VAL A 314 -1.25 -28.03 -6.08
C VAL A 314 -1.73 -27.15 -4.93
N GLU A 315 -2.28 -25.97 -5.21
CA GLU A 315 -2.86 -25.07 -4.19
C GLU A 315 -4.10 -25.66 -3.50
N SER A 316 -4.80 -26.61 -4.13
CA SER A 316 -5.94 -27.30 -3.53
C SER A 316 -5.56 -28.27 -2.40
N ILE A 317 -4.27 -28.60 -2.25
CA ILE A 317 -3.77 -29.58 -1.27
C ILE A 317 -2.92 -28.85 -0.21
N THR A 318 -3.51 -28.62 0.96
CA THR A 318 -2.93 -27.84 2.06
C THR A 318 -1.59 -28.39 2.58
N THR A 319 -1.36 -29.69 2.52
CA THR A 319 -0.11 -30.34 2.97
C THR A 319 1.08 -30.11 2.02
N ILE A 320 0.82 -29.92 0.72
CA ILE A 320 1.88 -29.72 -0.29
C ILE A 320 2.36 -28.27 -0.30
N ARG A 321 1.49 -27.33 0.10
CA ARG A 321 1.79 -25.90 0.20
C ARG A 321 2.95 -25.61 1.17
N GLU A 322 3.00 -26.26 2.33
CA GLU A 322 4.12 -26.09 3.27
C GLU A 322 5.45 -26.66 2.74
N PHE A 323 5.41 -27.76 1.96
CA PHE A 323 6.61 -28.32 1.34
C PHE A 323 7.12 -27.49 0.15
N LEU A 324 6.24 -26.83 -0.60
CA LEU A 324 6.63 -25.98 -1.73
C LEU A 324 7.09 -24.59 -1.30
N TYR A 325 6.40 -23.97 -0.34
CA TYR A 325 6.64 -22.58 0.07
C TYR A 325 7.33 -22.43 1.44
N GLY A 326 7.55 -23.54 2.15
CA GLY A 326 8.28 -23.54 3.41
C GLY A 326 9.77 -23.20 3.25
N LYS A 327 10.37 -22.74 4.34
CA LYS A 327 11.78 -22.34 4.43
C LYS A 327 12.78 -23.46 4.05
N LEU A 328 12.34 -24.72 4.11
CA LEU A 328 13.09 -25.94 3.80
C LEU A 328 12.51 -26.70 2.58
N GLY A 329 11.77 -26.00 1.72
CA GLY A 329 11.02 -26.57 0.60
C GLY A 329 11.80 -26.68 -0.71
N ILE A 330 11.07 -26.75 -1.82
CA ILE A 330 11.62 -26.89 -3.18
C ILE A 330 12.62 -25.77 -3.54
N ASN A 331 12.42 -24.56 -3.03
CA ASN A 331 13.32 -23.42 -3.26
C ASN A 331 14.72 -23.67 -2.70
N PHE A 332 14.82 -24.36 -1.55
CA PHE A 332 16.11 -24.71 -0.97
C PHE A 332 16.83 -25.76 -1.84
N ILE A 333 16.10 -26.78 -2.32
CA ILE A 333 16.65 -27.82 -3.19
C ILE A 333 17.14 -27.22 -4.51
N LEU A 334 16.32 -26.38 -5.16
CA LEU A 334 16.68 -25.70 -6.40
C LEU A 334 17.90 -24.78 -6.20
N GLY A 335 17.96 -24.07 -5.07
CA GLY A 335 19.12 -23.25 -4.69
C GLY A 335 20.39 -24.06 -4.53
N VAL A 336 20.35 -25.19 -3.82
CA VAL A 336 21.51 -26.09 -3.66
C VAL A 336 21.97 -26.65 -5.00
N VAL A 337 21.05 -27.10 -5.84
CA VAL A 337 21.37 -27.60 -7.19
C VAL A 337 22.00 -26.49 -8.05
N ALA A 338 21.45 -25.28 -8.01
CA ALA A 338 22.01 -24.14 -8.75
C ALA A 338 23.42 -23.79 -8.28
N ILE A 339 23.68 -23.82 -6.97
CA ILE A 339 25.03 -23.60 -6.41
C ILE A 339 25.99 -24.69 -6.90
N LEU A 340 25.59 -25.95 -6.86
CA LEU A 340 26.43 -27.07 -7.34
C LEU A 340 26.75 -26.93 -8.83
N LEU A 341 25.76 -26.61 -9.67
CA LEU A 341 25.95 -26.37 -11.09
C LEU A 341 26.83 -25.14 -11.35
N GLY A 342 26.68 -24.07 -10.58
CA GLY A 342 27.54 -22.89 -10.65
C GLY A 342 29.00 -23.19 -10.30
N VAL A 343 29.22 -23.98 -9.26
CA VAL A 343 30.57 -24.43 -8.87
C VAL A 343 31.18 -25.34 -9.93
N LEU A 344 30.38 -26.21 -10.56
CA LEU A 344 30.81 -27.04 -11.68
C LEU A 344 31.23 -26.19 -12.88
N GLY A 345 30.45 -25.17 -13.25
CA GLY A 345 30.81 -24.24 -14.32
C GLY A 345 32.09 -23.45 -14.03
N LEU A 346 32.28 -22.99 -12.78
CA LEU A 346 33.52 -22.34 -12.33
C LEU A 346 34.73 -23.28 -12.41
N LYS A 347 34.56 -24.54 -12.00
CA LYS A 347 35.59 -25.57 -12.09
C LYS A 347 35.99 -25.81 -13.54
N ASP A 348 35.03 -25.90 -14.46
CA ASP A 348 35.32 -26.13 -15.88
C ASP A 348 36.03 -24.94 -16.53
N PHE A 349 35.80 -23.70 -16.06
CA PHE A 349 36.55 -22.52 -16.51
C PHE A 349 38.04 -22.59 -16.15
N PHE A 350 38.38 -23.04 -14.94
CA PHE A 350 39.78 -23.07 -14.48
C PHE A 350 40.51 -24.40 -14.77
N ALA A 351 39.81 -25.51 -14.89
CA ALA A 351 40.40 -26.85 -14.95
C ALA A 351 39.62 -27.79 -15.89
N TYR A 352 39.38 -27.35 -17.12
CA TYR A 352 38.69 -28.13 -18.16
C TYR A 352 39.38 -29.48 -18.42
N LYS A 353 38.61 -30.58 -18.35
CA LYS A 353 39.02 -31.92 -18.78
C LYS A 353 37.90 -32.56 -19.61
N PRO A 354 38.16 -33.00 -20.86
CA PRO A 354 37.14 -33.65 -21.67
C PRO A 354 36.66 -34.95 -20.98
N GLY A 355 35.34 -35.07 -20.80
CA GLY A 355 34.69 -36.24 -20.16
C GLY A 355 34.51 -36.13 -18.64
N SER A 356 34.65 -34.93 -18.06
CA SER A 356 34.35 -34.68 -16.65
C SER A 356 32.83 -34.52 -16.43
N VAL A 357 32.33 -34.87 -15.25
CA VAL A 357 30.95 -34.56 -14.83
C VAL A 357 30.83 -33.04 -14.81
N GLY A 358 30.22 -32.42 -15.83
CA GLY A 358 30.14 -30.96 -16.02
C GLY A 358 30.25 -30.48 -17.47
N THR A 359 30.95 -31.23 -18.34
CA THR A 359 31.22 -30.89 -19.75
C THR A 359 30.42 -31.70 -20.74
#